data_AF-A0A258DYQ2-F1
#
_entry.id   AF-A0A258DYQ2-F1
#
_cell.length_a   1.000
_cell.length_b   1.000
_cell.length_c   1.000
_cell.angle_alpha   90.00
_cell.angle_beta   90.00
_cell.angle_gamma   90.00
#
_symmetry.space_group_name_H-M   'P 1'
#
loop_
_entity.id
_entity.type
_entity.pdbx_description
1 polymer ?
#
loop_
_entity_poly.entity_id
_entity_poly.type
_entity_poly.pdbx_seq_one_letter_code
_entity_poly.pdbx_strand_id
1 'polypeptide(L)' 'AKVDQIEAKIHTDFSGTEEAEQLKLNDIGKVRFRLSKPIHFDSYHQSKSNGAFILIDEGTYDTVSVGFIE' A
#
# COMPACT_ATOMS: atom_id res chain seq x y z
N ALA A 1 -4.50 9.67 3.88
CA ALA A 1 -4.69 8.39 4.62
C ALA A 1 -3.52 8.22 5.59
N LYS A 2 -3.64 7.37 6.62
CA LYS A 2 -2.49 7.03 7.48
C LYS A 2 -2.24 5.53 7.45
N VAL A 3 -0.97 5.13 7.45
CA VAL A 3 -0.60 3.73 7.68
C VAL A 3 -0.95 3.41 9.13
N ASP A 4 -1.81 2.42 9.32
CA ASP A 4 -2.17 1.92 10.64
C ASP A 4 -1.19 0.86 11.10
N GLN A 5 -0.84 -0.06 10.19
CA GLN A 5 0.10 -1.14 10.44
C GLN A 5 0.81 -1.55 9.16
N ILE A 6 2.08 -1.89 9.27
CA ILE A 6 2.82 -2.67 8.26
C ILE A 6 2.72 -4.13 8.71
N GLU A 7 2.06 -4.97 7.91
CA GLU A 7 1.90 -6.38 8.25
C GLU A 7 3.16 -7.16 7.91
N ALA A 8 3.75 -6.89 6.75
CA ALA A 8 5.02 -7.47 6.36
C ALA A 8 5.68 -6.70 5.22
N LYS A 9 7.00 -6.79 5.14
CA LYS A 9 7.76 -6.51 3.93
C LYS A 9 7.89 -7.79 3.11
N ILE A 10 7.71 -7.69 1.80
CA ILE A 10 7.72 -8.80 0.85
C ILE A 10 9.06 -8.76 0.10
N HIS A 11 9.79 -9.88 0.12
CA HIS A 11 11.03 -10.00 -0.64
C HIS A 11 10.73 -10.23 -2.13
N THR A 12 11.41 -9.47 -2.99
CA THR A 12 11.21 -9.51 -4.46
C THR A 12 11.84 -10.73 -5.13
N ASP A 13 12.69 -11.46 -4.42
CA ASP A 13 13.35 -12.69 -4.86
C ASP A 13 12.56 -13.97 -4.50
N PHE A 14 11.31 -13.80 -4.05
CA PHE A 14 10.40 -14.87 -3.61
C PHE A 14 10.86 -15.63 -2.36
N SER A 15 11.82 -15.10 -1.59
CA SER A 15 12.26 -15.70 -0.33
C SER A 15 11.22 -15.61 0.80
N GLY A 16 10.12 -14.88 0.59
CA GLY A 16 8.97 -14.82 1.51
C GLY A 16 8.73 -13.41 2.03
N THR A 17 8.46 -13.29 3.32
CA THR A 17 8.12 -12.03 3.99
C THR A 17 8.82 -11.88 5.34
N GLU A 18 9.16 -10.66 5.72
CA GLU A 18 9.73 -10.32 7.02
C GLU A 18 8.90 -9.25 7.74
N GLU A 19 8.96 -9.22 9.08
CA GLU A 19 8.39 -8.11 9.85
C GLU A 19 9.22 -6.84 9.63
N ALA A 20 8.55 -5.71 9.47
CA ALA A 20 9.19 -4.43 9.23
C ALA A 20 8.42 -3.30 9.89
N GLU A 21 9.14 -2.39 10.54
CA GLU A 21 8.56 -1.18 11.12
C GLU A 21 8.46 -0.02 10.12
N GLN A 22 9.13 -0.13 8.97
CA GLN A 22 9.14 0.88 7.91
C GLN A 22 9.40 0.24 6.53
N LEU A 23 8.90 0.88 5.47
CA LEU A 23 9.21 0.55 4.08
C LEU A 23 10.06 1.66 3.47
N LYS A 24 11.13 1.29 2.76
CA LYS A 24 12.01 2.21 2.04
C LYS A 24 11.67 2.25 0.56
N LEU A 25 12.36 3.10 -0.19
CA LEU A 25 12.25 3.14 -1.64
C LEU A 25 12.46 1.75 -2.25
N ASN A 26 11.59 1.36 -3.17
CA ASN A 26 11.54 0.06 -3.84
C ASN A 26 11.17 -1.13 -2.95
N ASP A 27 10.84 -0.94 -1.68
CA ASP A 27 10.27 -2.01 -0.86
C ASP A 27 8.82 -2.27 -1.27
N ILE A 28 8.45 -3.54 -1.23
CA ILE A 28 7.07 -4.00 -1.39
C ILE A 28 6.61 -4.45 -0.01
N GLY A 29 5.39 -4.08 0.40
CA GLY A 29 4.87 -4.50 1.69
C GLY A 29 3.35 -4.58 1.70
N LYS A 30 2.84 -5.41 2.62
CA LYS A 30 1.43 -5.50 2.95
C LYS A 30 1.14 -4.57 4.12
N VAL A 31 0.18 -3.66 3.94
CA VAL A 31 -0.10 -2.58 4.88
C VAL A 31 -1.59 -2.40 5.09
N ARG A 32 -1.99 -1.97 6.28
CA ARG A 32 -3.34 -1.48 6.56
C ARG A 32 -3.35 0.03 6.58
N PHE A 33 -4.30 0.61 5.86
CA PHE A 33 -4.56 2.05 5.90
C PHE A 33 -5.80 2.36 6.73
N ARG A 34 -5.70 3.44 7.50
CA ARG A 34 -6.87 4.12 8.06
C ARG A 34 -7.18 5.35 7.22
N LEU A 35 -8.42 5.40 6.72
CA LEU A 35 -8.94 6.53 5.95
C LEU A 35 -9.68 7.51 6.85
N SER A 36 -9.67 8.80 6.49
CA SER A 36 -10.42 9.84 7.22
C SER A 36 -11.92 9.76 6.96
N LYS A 37 -12.32 9.16 5.84
CA LYS A 37 -13.71 8.91 5.46
C LYS A 37 -13.80 7.53 4.79
N PRO A 38 -14.92 6.82 4.93
CA PRO A 38 -15.17 5.59 4.17
C PRO A 38 -15.15 5.86 2.67
N ILE A 39 -14.73 4.86 1.90
CA ILE A 39 -14.79 4.85 0.44
C ILE A 39 -15.44 3.56 -0.04
N HIS A 40 -16.01 3.59 -1.23
CA HIS A 40 -16.34 2.37 -1.96
C HIS A 40 -15.08 1.87 -2.67
N PHE A 41 -14.80 0.59 -2.55
CA PHE A 41 -13.70 -0.07 -3.24
C PHE A 41 -14.09 -1.52 -3.55
N ASP A 42 -13.43 -2.08 -4.55
CA ASP A 42 -13.43 -3.52 -4.83
C ASP A 42 -11.99 -4.00 -4.69
N SER A 43 -11.76 -5.30 -4.45
CA SER A 43 -10.39 -5.81 -4.50
C SER A 43 -9.83 -5.69 -5.93
N TYR A 44 -8.52 -5.53 -6.04
CA TYR A 44 -7.85 -5.39 -7.34
C TYR A 44 -8.09 -6.60 -8.25
N HIS A 45 -8.24 -7.79 -7.65
CA HIS A 45 -8.58 -9.02 -8.36
C HIS A 45 -9.99 -8.98 -8.97
N GLN A 46 -10.95 -8.33 -8.29
CA GLN A 46 -12.32 -8.18 -8.79
C GLN A 46 -12.42 -7.06 -9.83
N SER A 47 -11.81 -5.91 -9.55
CA SER A 47 -11.81 -4.75 -10.44
C SER A 47 -10.48 -4.00 -10.35
N LYS A 48 -9.70 -4.05 -11.43
CA LYS A 48 -8.41 -3.35 -11.50
C LYS A 48 -8.53 -1.84 -11.34
N SER A 49 -9.65 -1.25 -11.81
CA SER A 49 -9.86 0.21 -11.73
C SER A 49 -10.24 0.67 -10.33
N ASN A 50 -10.99 -0.14 -9.58
CA ASN A 50 -11.49 0.23 -8.25
C ASN A 50 -10.59 -0.27 -7.11
N GLY A 51 -9.72 -1.24 -7.40
CA GLY A 51 -8.78 -1.81 -6.44
C GLY A 51 -7.36 -1.28 -6.56
N ALA A 52 -7.04 -0.42 -7.53
CA ALA A 52 -5.72 0.23 -7.63
C ALA A 52 -5.79 1.67 -7.10
N PHE A 53 -4.72 2.11 -6.45
CA PHE A 53 -4.58 3.49 -5.99
C PHE A 53 -3.11 3.93 -6.01
N ILE A 54 -2.90 5.23 -5.85
CA ILE A 54 -1.58 5.81 -5.63
C ILE A 54 -1.58 6.57 -4.31
N LEU A 55 -0.40 6.74 -3.72
CA LEU A 55 -0.19 7.66 -2.60
C LEU A 55 0.55 8.88 -3.11
N ILE A 56 0.02 10.05 -2.75
CA ILE A 56 0.61 11.35 -3.07
C ILE A 56 1.10 11.96 -1.76
N ASP A 57 2.33 12.44 -1.75
CA ASP A 57 2.86 13.22 -0.62
C ASP A 57 2.22 14.62 -0.60
N GLU A 58 1.68 15.04 0.54
CA GLU A 58 0.95 16.31 0.65
C GLU A 58 1.87 17.55 0.63
N GLY A 59 3.18 17.37 0.86
CA GLY A 59 4.18 18.45 0.86
C GLY A 59 4.85 18.65 -0.49
N THR A 60 5.20 17.58 -1.19
CA THR A 60 5.90 17.64 -2.49
C THR A 60 5.00 17.42 -3.71
N TYR A 61 3.80 16.87 -3.51
CA TYR A 61 2.89 16.41 -4.57
C TYR A 61 3.43 15.26 -5.44
N ASP A 62 4.51 14.61 -4.99
CA ASP A 62 5.04 13.45 -5.69
C ASP A 62 4.17 12.22 -5.48
N THR A 63 4.12 11.36 -6.50
CA THR A 63 3.60 9.99 -6.33
C THR A 63 4.67 9.16 -5.64
N VAL A 64 4.43 8.78 -4.39
CA VAL A 64 5.40 8.05 -3.57
C VAL A 64 5.18 6.54 -3.57
N SER A 65 4.01 6.08 -4.01
CA SER A 65 3.68 4.66 -4.05
C SER A 65 2.52 4.35 -5.00
N VAL A 66 2.48 3.11 -5.45
CA VAL A 66 1.32 2.46 -6.07
C VAL A 66 0.86 1.33 -5.17
N GLY A 67 -0.44 1.18 -5.02
CA GLY A 67 -1.04 0.18 -4.15
C GLY A 67 -2.20 -0.56 -4.82
N PHE A 68 -2.46 -1.76 -4.32
CA PHE A 68 -3.53 -2.64 -4.76
C PHE A 68 -4.28 -3.13 -3.51
N ILE A 69 -5.61 -3.07 -3.53
CA ILE A 69 -6.47 -3.52 -2.43
C ILE A 69 -6.71 -5.02 -2.58
N GLU A 70 -6.52 -5.78 -1.49
CA GLU A 70 -6.83 -7.22 -1.40
C GLU A 70 -8.21 -7.48 -0.78
#